data_AF-A0A662FVN9-F1
#
_entry.id   AF-A0A662FVN9-F1
#
_cell.length_a   1.000
_cell.length_b   1.000
_cell.length_c   1.000
_cell.angle_alpha   90.00
_cell.angle_beta   90.00
_cell.angle_gamma   90.00
#
_symmetry.space_group_name_H-M   'P 1'
#
loop_
_entity.id
_entity.type
_entity.pdbx_description
1 polymer ?
#
loop_
_entity_poly.entity_id
_entity_poly.type
_entity_poly.pdbx_seq_one_letter_code
_entity_poly.pdbx_strand_id
1 'polypeptide(L)' 'MVRESIKQLIDIGVIFHVNIEVGKDITVKELLEKYDAVIIATGTWKGRKLGIPGEDLPNVYNVMDWIFEYMKYKLGYSN' A
#
# COMPACT_ATOMS: atom_id res chain seq x y z
N MET A 1 7.60 -17.33 0.53
CA MET A 1 6.26 -17.25 1.15
C MET A 1 5.33 -16.33 0.36
N VAL A 2 5.54 -15.00 0.31
CA VAL A 2 4.62 -14.07 -0.40
C VAL A 2 4.48 -14.36 -1.90
N ARG A 3 5.59 -14.54 -2.63
CA ARG A 3 5.57 -14.82 -4.08
C ARG A 3 4.80 -16.09 -4.44
N GLU A 4 4.90 -17.11 -3.57
CA GLU A 4 4.20 -18.38 -3.74
C GLU A 4 2.69 -18.19 -3.56
N SER A 5 2.27 -17.45 -2.52
CA SER A 5 0.84 -17.14 -2.31
C SER A 5 0.25 -16.33 -3.46
N ILE A 6 1.00 -15.38 -4.02
CA ILE A 6 0.56 -14.64 -5.22
C ILE A 6 0.36 -15.59 -6.39
N LYS A 7 1.31 -16.50 -6.63
CA LYS A 7 1.21 -17.50 -7.70
C LYS A 7 -0.03 -18.39 -7.52
N GLN A 8 -0.28 -18.87 -6.30
CA GLN A 8 -1.47 -19.69 -6.01
C GLN A 8 -2.78 -18.95 -6.33
N LEU A 9 -2.85 -17.64 -6.04
CA LEU A 9 -4.03 -16.82 -6.38
C LEU A 9 -4.21 -16.66 -7.90
N ILE A 10 -3.11 -16.50 -8.64
CA ILE A 10 -3.15 -16.46 -10.11
C ILE A 10 -3.63 -17.81 -10.66
N ASP A 11 -3.13 -18.92 -10.12
CA ASP A 11 -3.45 -20.28 -10.57
C ASP A 11 -4.94 -20.62 -10.38
N ILE A 12 -5.64 -20.00 -9.41
CA ILE A 12 -7.09 -20.14 -9.22
C ILE A 12 -7.93 -19.12 -10.01
N GLY A 13 -7.29 -18.27 -10.82
CA GLY A 13 -7.96 -17.33 -11.72
C GLY A 13 -8.11 -15.89 -11.22
N VAL A 14 -7.42 -15.49 -10.13
CA VAL A 14 -7.41 -14.08 -9.69
C VAL A 14 -6.61 -13.23 -10.65
N ILE A 15 -7.21 -12.12 -11.12
CA ILE A 15 -6.54 -11.14 -11.98
C ILE A 15 -6.01 -9.98 -11.11
N PHE A 16 -4.71 -9.72 -11.19
CA PHE A 16 -4.05 -8.62 -10.48
C PHE A 16 -3.86 -7.42 -11.41
N HIS A 17 -4.54 -6.32 -11.12
CA HIS A 17 -4.28 -5.02 -11.72
C HIS A 17 -3.33 -4.22 -10.84
N VAL A 18 -2.05 -4.13 -11.22
CA VAL A 18 -0.99 -3.42 -10.48
C VAL A 18 -0.73 -2.03 -11.07
N ASN A 19 -0.09 -1.15 -10.30
CA ASN A 19 0.18 0.25 -10.68
C ASN A 19 -1.09 1.07 -10.98
N ILE A 20 -2.19 0.79 -10.28
CA ILE A 20 -3.46 1.50 -10.41
C ILE A 20 -3.85 2.04 -9.03
N GLU A 21 -4.09 3.34 -8.94
CA GLU A 21 -4.54 4.03 -7.73
C GLU A 21 -6.05 4.34 -7.83
N VAL A 22 -6.85 3.71 -6.96
CA VAL A 22 -8.29 3.97 -6.86
C VAL A 22 -8.52 5.37 -6.28
N GLY A 23 -9.33 6.18 -6.96
CA GLY A 23 -9.55 7.60 -6.70
C GLY A 23 -8.78 8.54 -7.64
N LYS A 24 -7.81 8.01 -8.39
CA LYS A 24 -7.00 8.77 -9.35
C LYS A 24 -7.06 8.18 -10.76
N ASP A 25 -6.69 6.91 -10.91
CA ASP A 25 -6.65 6.23 -12.21
C ASP A 25 -7.98 5.56 -12.54
N ILE A 26 -8.72 5.10 -11.51
CA ILE A 26 -10.09 4.58 -11.60
C ILE A 26 -10.91 5.09 -10.42
N THR A 27 -12.22 5.28 -10.62
CA THR A 27 -13.12 5.73 -9.55
C THR A 27 -13.77 4.55 -8.82
N VAL A 28 -14.16 4.77 -7.57
CA VAL A 28 -14.96 3.77 -6.80
C VAL A 28 -16.30 3.52 -7.48
N LYS A 29 -16.91 4.54 -8.10
CA LYS A 29 -18.18 4.41 -8.81
C LYS A 29 -18.09 3.41 -9.96
N GLU A 30 -17.05 3.51 -10.80
CA GLU A 30 -16.83 2.56 -11.90
C GLU A 30 -16.70 1.12 -11.40
N LEU A 31 -16.06 0.91 -10.25
CA LEU A 31 -15.95 -0.42 -9.63
C LEU A 31 -17.32 -0.95 -9.17
N LEU A 32 -18.14 -0.10 -8.53
CA LEU A 32 -19.46 -0.48 -8.05
C LEU A 32 -20.46 -0.75 -9.19
N GLU A 33 -20.30 -0.10 -10.34
CA GLU A 33 -21.14 -0.35 -11.53
C GLU A 33 -20.72 -1.61 -12.29
N LYS A 34 -19.43 -1.97 -12.25
CA LYS A 34 -18.87 -3.09 -13.02
C LYS A 34 -18.93 -4.45 -12.31
N TYR A 35 -18.93 -4.46 -10.99
CA TYR A 35 -18.84 -5.69 -10.20
C TYR A 35 -20.04 -5.83 -9.25
N ASP A 36 -20.48 -7.08 -9.03
CA ASP A 36 -21.61 -7.38 -8.13
C ASP A 36 -21.30 -7.03 -6.66
N ALA A 37 -20.03 -7.06 -6.28
CA ALA A 37 -19.56 -6.72 -4.95
C ALA A 37 -18.15 -6.12 -4.98
N VAL A 38 -17.87 -5.22 -4.03
CA VAL A 38 -16.56 -4.57 -3.86
C VAL A 38 -16.15 -4.64 -2.39
N ILE A 39 -14.92 -5.08 -2.13
CA ILE A 39 -14.32 -5.11 -0.79
C ILE A 39 -13.21 -4.05 -0.72
N ILE A 40 -13.25 -3.21 0.32
CA ILE A 40 -12.19 -2.23 0.58
C ILE A 40 -11.18 -2.86 1.56
N ALA A 41 -9.99 -3.17 1.05
CA ALA A 41 -8.89 -3.78 1.80
C ALA A 41 -7.57 -3.00 1.63
N THR A 42 -7.63 -1.66 1.61
CA THR A 42 -6.47 -0.79 1.32
C THR A 42 -5.46 -0.70 2.47
N GLY A 43 -5.80 -1.20 3.66
CA GLY A 43 -4.99 -1.04 4.87
C GLY A 43 -4.84 0.42 5.31
N THR A 44 -3.84 0.68 6.16
CA THR A 44 -3.50 2.02 6.66
C THR A 44 -2.01 2.28 6.49
N TRP A 45 -1.66 3.28 5.70
CA TRP A 45 -0.27 3.61 5.36
C TRP A 45 0.24 4.92 5.95
N LYS A 46 -0.66 5.80 6.42
CA LYS A 46 -0.30 7.13 6.91
C LYS A 46 -0.03 7.05 8.41
N GLY A 47 1.21 7.33 8.81
CA GLY A 47 1.55 7.47 10.21
C GLY A 47 0.77 8.63 10.86
N ARG A 48 0.39 8.44 12.12
CA ARG A 48 -0.34 9.45 12.90
C ARG A 48 0.65 10.41 13.57
N LYS A 49 0.45 11.72 13.40
CA LYS A 49 1.16 12.74 14.20
C LYS A 49 0.52 12.90 15.58
N LEU A 50 1.33 13.20 16.58
CA LEU A 50 0.88 13.33 17.97
C LEU A 50 0.52 14.78 18.32
N GLY A 51 1.00 15.76 17.56
CA GLY A 51 0.73 17.18 17.80
C GLY A 51 1.51 17.74 18.98
N ILE A 52 2.65 17.14 19.34
CA ILE A 52 3.41 17.48 20.55
C ILE A 52 4.66 18.32 20.25
N PRO A 53 5.08 19.22 21.16
CA PRO A 53 6.33 19.96 21.00
C PRO A 53 7.51 19.02 20.76
N GLY A 54 8.31 19.32 19.73
CA GLY A 54 9.48 18.52 19.37
C GLY A 54 9.25 17.42 18.34
N GLU A 55 8.01 17.19 17.89
CA GLU A 55 7.71 16.10 16.93
C GLU A 55 8.28 16.31 15.52
N ASP A 56 8.66 17.54 15.17
CA ASP A 56 9.27 17.90 13.88
C ASP A 56 10.78 18.25 14.01
N LEU A 57 11.42 17.89 15.13
CA LEU A 57 12.86 18.14 15.31
C LEU A 57 13.71 17.29 14.35
N PRO A 58 14.93 17.75 13.99
CA PRO A 58 15.89 16.93 13.27
C PRO A 58 16.13 15.60 13.98
N ASN A 59 16.19 14.51 13.20
CA ASN A 59 16.32 13.13 13.66
C ASN A 59 15.08 12.52 14.35
N VAL A 60 13.93 13.19 14.33
CA VAL A 60 12.64 12.58 14.65
C VAL A 60 11.98 12.13 13.35
N TYR A 61 11.72 10.83 13.23
CA TYR A 61 11.21 10.22 12.00
C TYR A 61 9.86 9.55 12.23
N ASN A 62 8.99 9.63 11.22
CA ASN A 62 7.83 8.78 11.16
C ASN A 62 8.27 7.33 10.93
N VAL A 63 7.80 6.42 11.77
CA VAL A 63 8.16 5.00 11.68
C VAL A 63 7.78 4.38 10.33
N MET A 64 6.68 4.80 9.72
CA MET A 64 6.23 4.27 8.43
C MET A 64 7.19 4.67 7.31
N ASP A 65 7.62 5.94 7.29
CA ASP A 65 8.58 6.44 6.30
C ASP A 65 9.92 5.71 6.44
N TRP A 66 10.39 5.52 7.68
CA TRP A 66 11.65 4.83 7.95
C TRP A 66 11.60 3.35 7.55
N ILE A 67 10.56 2.61 7.95
CA ILE A 67 10.42 1.18 7.59
C ILE A 67 10.33 1.03 6.07
N PHE A 68 9.56 1.90 5.40
CA PHE A 68 9.38 1.82 3.96
C PHE A 68 10.71 1.97 3.21
N GLU A 69 11.50 3.00 3.54
CA GLU A 69 12.82 3.20 2.92
C GLU A 69 13.81 2.08 3.26
N TYR A 70 13.84 1.63 4.53
CA TYR A 70 14.67 0.51 4.94
C TYR A 70 14.33 -0.78 4.18
N MET A 71 13.03 -1.07 4.00
CA MET A 71 12.56 -2.25 3.28
C MET A 71 12.89 -2.16 1.79
N LYS A 72 12.78 -0.98 1.16
CA LYS A 72 13.22 -0.78 -0.23
C LYS A 72 14.70 -1.09 -0.40
N TYR A 73 15.54 -0.58 0.50
CA TYR A 73 16.98 -0.86 0.48
C TYR A 73 17.25 -2.37 0.60
N LYS A 74 16.67 -3.00 1.62
CA LYS A 74 16.85 -4.44 1.89
C LYS A 74 16.39 -5.33 0.74
N LEU A 75 15.38 -4.89 -0.02
CA LEU A 75 14.84 -5.63 -1.17
C LEU A 75 15.51 -5.26 -2.50
N GLY A 76 16.49 -4.34 -2.51
CA GLY A 76 17.21 -3.91 -3.72
C GLY A 76 16.42 -2.97 -4.64
N TYR A 77 15.43 -2.25 -4.10
CA TYR A 77 14.63 -1.26 -4.83
C TYR A 77 15.17 0.17 -4.73
N SER A 78 16.21 0.40 -3.92
CA SER A 78 16.91 1.69 -3.80
C SER A 78 18.42 1.46 -3.91
N ASN A 79 19.11 2.41 -4.55
CA ASN A 79 20.57 2.50 -4.62
C ASN A 79 21.15 3.07 -3.32
#